data_AF-A0A2S8WV14-F1
#
_entry.id   AF-A0A2S8WV14-F1
#
_cell.length_a   1.000
_cell.length_b   1.000
_cell.length_c   1.000
_cell.angle_alpha   90.00
_cell.angle_beta   90.00
_cell.angle_gamma   90.00
#
_symmetry.space_group_name_H-M   'P 1'
#
loop_
_entity.id
_entity.type
_entity.pdbx_description
1 polymer ?
#
loop_
_entity_poly.entity_id
_entity_poly.type
_entity_poly.pdbx_seq_one_letter_code
_entity_poly.pdbx_strand_id
1 'polypeptide(L)'
;MSGTDPAYPEYRGDENDENLGMDLVDQVSLDAESTRKPVKKWVLGVAALAIILIGIIILVANLVPKNYVSKVDGAKDKAVVQADLEGGGHAVLSTSAKADAGSVALTQLPAIDPTERYTIWLIAADTDRPTLLKTLDAGSESGTAGFNDIASVASVLISLEPSDGSTTPSSEPLIIMDTAASN
;
A
#
# COMPACT_ATOMS: atom_id res chain seq x y z
N MET A 1 -56.63 -44.37 -15.90
CA MET A 1 -55.39 -43.90 -16.55
C MET A 1 -55.80 -43.33 -17.89
N SER A 2 -55.98 -42.01 -17.97
CA SER A 2 -56.37 -41.33 -19.21
C SER A 2 -55.14 -40.76 -19.88
N GLY A 3 -54.90 -41.16 -21.13
CA GLY A 3 -53.89 -40.57 -22.01
C GLY A 3 -54.52 -39.60 -23.00
N THR A 4 -53.70 -38.67 -23.50
CA THR A 4 -53.90 -37.88 -24.72
C THR A 4 -52.55 -37.36 -25.21
N ASP A 5 -52.17 -37.79 -26.41
CA ASP A 5 -51.27 -37.16 -27.41
C ASP A 5 -52.08 -36.03 -28.15
N PRO A 6 -51.63 -35.21 -29.16
CA PRO A 6 -50.34 -35.17 -29.88
C PRO A 6 -49.81 -33.79 -30.38
N ALA A 7 -48.65 -33.87 -31.06
CA ALA A 7 -48.19 -33.15 -32.28
C ALA A 7 -47.84 -31.64 -32.29
N TYR A 8 -46.59 -31.35 -32.65
CA TYR A 8 -46.10 -30.08 -33.19
C TYR A 8 -45.92 -30.18 -34.71
N PRO A 9 -46.29 -29.15 -35.51
CA PRO A 9 -45.97 -29.10 -36.94
C PRO A 9 -44.64 -28.38 -37.23
N GLU A 10 -44.07 -28.75 -38.37
CA GLU A 10 -42.84 -28.22 -38.98
C GLU A 10 -42.98 -26.80 -39.53
N TYR A 11 -41.85 -26.10 -39.66
CA TYR A 11 -41.65 -25.09 -40.71
C TYR A 11 -40.22 -25.22 -41.26
N ARG A 12 -40.11 -25.44 -42.57
CA ARG A 12 -38.89 -25.44 -43.37
C ARG A 12 -39.09 -24.47 -44.55
N GLY A 13 -38.06 -23.65 -44.80
CA GLY A 13 -37.77 -23.02 -46.09
C GLY A 13 -38.10 -21.52 -46.20
N ASP A 14 -37.32 -20.64 -46.85
CA ASP A 14 -36.14 -20.78 -47.72
C ASP A 14 -35.38 -19.42 -47.77
N GLU A 15 -34.21 -19.44 -48.41
CA GLU A 15 -33.08 -18.49 -48.41
C GLU A 15 -33.19 -17.34 -49.45
N ASN A 16 -32.14 -16.48 -49.48
CA ASN A 16 -31.72 -15.51 -50.53
C ASN A 16 -32.20 -14.05 -50.31
N ASP A 17 -31.41 -12.97 -50.28
CA ASP A 17 -30.02 -12.72 -50.69
C ASP A 17 -29.41 -11.50 -49.96
N GLU A 18 -28.12 -11.63 -49.63
CA GLU A 18 -27.01 -10.70 -49.86
C GLU A 18 -27.02 -9.23 -49.35
N ASN A 19 -25.90 -8.94 -48.67
CA ASN A 19 -25.12 -7.70 -48.73
C ASN A 19 -25.52 -6.54 -47.79
N LEU A 20 -25.03 -6.61 -46.55
CA LEU A 20 -24.42 -5.45 -45.92
C LEU A 20 -23.10 -5.86 -45.29
N GLY A 21 -22.02 -5.57 -46.01
CA GLY A 21 -20.66 -5.67 -45.53
C GLY A 21 -20.39 -4.72 -44.35
N MET A 22 -19.69 -5.26 -43.36
CA MET A 22 -18.84 -4.60 -42.36
C MET A 22 -18.02 -5.77 -41.79
N ASP A 23 -16.97 -6.18 -42.50
CA ASP A 23 -15.63 -5.63 -42.34
C ASP A 23 -15.09 -5.82 -40.91
N LEU A 24 -14.30 -6.89 -40.82
CA LEU A 24 -13.11 -7.09 -40.00
C LEU A 24 -13.07 -6.44 -38.61
N VAL A 25 -13.13 -7.29 -37.58
CA VAL A 25 -12.02 -7.36 -36.61
C VAL A 25 -11.66 -8.81 -36.31
N ASP A 26 -10.75 -9.28 -37.15
CA ASP A 26 -9.61 -10.17 -36.89
C ASP A 26 -9.68 -11.12 -35.67
N GLN A 27 -10.02 -12.37 -35.95
CA GLN A 27 -9.47 -13.50 -35.22
C GLN A 27 -8.02 -13.69 -35.64
N VAL A 28 -7.08 -13.38 -34.76
CA VAL A 28 -5.69 -13.83 -34.91
C VAL A 28 -5.30 -14.66 -33.69
N SER A 29 -5.50 -15.97 -33.84
CA SER A 29 -4.50 -16.93 -33.40
C SER A 29 -3.40 -16.95 -34.45
N LEU A 30 -2.19 -16.54 -34.08
CA LEU A 30 -0.98 -16.85 -34.82
C LEU A 30 0.08 -17.32 -33.82
N ASP A 31 0.05 -18.62 -33.55
CA ASP A 31 1.27 -19.37 -33.28
C ASP A 31 2.06 -19.42 -34.59
N ALA A 32 3.09 -18.58 -34.69
CA ALA A 32 4.13 -18.72 -35.71
C ALA A 32 5.49 -18.72 -35.01
N GLU A 33 6.00 -19.94 -34.83
CA GLU A 33 7.32 -20.27 -34.31
C GLU A 33 8.43 -19.62 -35.16
N SER A 34 9.29 -18.82 -34.54
CA SER A 34 10.54 -18.33 -35.14
C SER A 34 11.72 -18.52 -34.18
N THR A 35 12.51 -19.55 -34.51
CA THR A 35 13.94 -19.72 -34.30
C THR A 35 14.54 -19.43 -32.91
N ARG A 36 14.87 -20.51 -32.21
CA ARG A 36 15.69 -20.56 -30.99
C ARG A 36 17.03 -19.82 -31.14
N LYS A 37 17.32 -18.86 -30.23
CA LYS A 37 18.63 -18.73 -29.56
C LYS A 37 18.45 -18.22 -28.11
N PRO A 38 19.13 -18.82 -27.12
CA PRO A 38 18.94 -18.54 -25.69
C PRO A 38 19.77 -17.34 -25.25
N VAL A 39 19.14 -16.33 -24.64
CA VAL A 39 19.85 -15.20 -24.04
C VAL A 39 19.36 -14.97 -22.61
N LYS A 40 20.14 -15.57 -21.72
CA LYS A 40 20.53 -15.14 -20.36
C LYS A 40 19.49 -14.44 -19.49
N LYS A 41 19.10 -15.18 -18.45
CA LYS A 41 18.65 -14.72 -17.14
C LYS A 41 19.43 -13.49 -16.66
N TRP A 42 18.73 -12.65 -15.90
CA TRP A 42 19.14 -11.42 -15.19
C TRP A 42 18.65 -10.12 -15.83
N VAL A 43 17.44 -9.70 -15.46
CA VAL A 43 17.23 -8.36 -14.90
C VAL A 43 16.14 -8.46 -13.82
N LEU A 44 16.55 -8.23 -12.58
CA LEU A 44 15.71 -7.83 -11.45
C LEU A 44 14.91 -6.61 -11.90
N GLY A 45 13.63 -6.80 -12.19
CA GLY A 45 12.73 -5.72 -12.57
C GLY A 45 11.62 -5.65 -11.54
N VAL A 46 11.77 -4.72 -10.60
CA VAL A 46 10.71 -4.29 -9.67
C VAL A 46 9.52 -3.87 -10.54
N ALA A 47 8.55 -4.77 -10.67
CA ALA A 47 7.27 -4.49 -11.31
C ALA A 47 6.28 -4.12 -10.20
N ALA A 48 5.94 -2.84 -10.21
CA ALA A 48 4.97 -2.20 -9.34
C ALA A 48 3.68 -3.00 -9.17
N LEU A 49 3.13 -2.96 -7.95
CA LEU A 49 1.68 -2.98 -7.78
C LEU A 49 1.29 -1.79 -6.90
N ALA A 50 1.12 -0.64 -7.55
CA ALA A 50 0.36 0.47 -6.98
C ALA A 50 -1.14 0.18 -7.20
N ILE A 51 -1.95 0.54 -6.18
CA ILE A 51 -3.41 0.72 -6.22
C ILE A 51 -4.23 -0.56 -6.01
N ILE A 52 -4.55 -0.86 -4.74
CA ILE A 52 -5.90 -0.74 -4.14
C ILE A 52 -5.68 -0.71 -2.62
N LEU A 53 -5.69 0.48 -2.00
CA LEU A 53 -6.13 0.66 -0.61
C LEU A 53 -7.00 1.92 -0.51
N ILE A 54 -7.84 2.17 -1.53
CA ILE A 54 -9.06 2.95 -1.31
C ILE A 54 -10.03 1.98 -0.65
N GLY A 55 -9.85 1.76 0.66
CA GLY A 55 -10.60 0.72 1.36
C GLY A 55 -10.16 0.50 2.79
N ILE A 56 -10.31 1.52 3.63
CA ILE A 56 -10.46 1.42 5.09
C ILE A 56 -9.22 0.90 5.85
N ILE A 57 -8.44 1.83 6.41
CA ILE A 57 -8.00 1.70 7.81
C ILE A 57 -8.74 2.78 8.60
N ILE A 58 -10.05 2.58 8.76
CA ILE A 58 -10.80 3.14 9.90
C ILE A 58 -10.62 2.10 11.00
N LEU A 59 -9.73 2.37 11.96
CA LEU A 59 -9.84 2.04 13.38
C LEU A 59 -8.46 1.75 14.01
N VAL A 60 -7.75 2.80 14.42
CA VAL A 60 -6.94 2.73 15.66
C VAL A 60 -7.16 4.01 16.48
N ALA A 61 -8.42 4.41 16.65
CA ALA A 61 -8.78 5.59 17.44
C ALA A 61 -8.85 5.34 18.95
N ASN A 62 -8.45 4.17 19.46
CA ASN A 62 -8.85 3.79 20.83
C ASN A 62 -7.77 3.35 21.79
N LEU A 63 -6.47 3.52 21.51
CA LEU A 63 -5.42 3.11 22.45
C LEU A 63 -4.17 4.01 22.43
N VAL A 64 -4.28 5.34 22.41
CA VAL A 64 -3.08 6.21 22.33
C VAL A 64 -3.27 7.57 23.06
N PRO A 65 -2.23 8.12 23.71
CA PRO A 65 -2.27 9.45 24.35
C PRO A 65 -2.81 10.57 23.44
N LYS A 66 -3.71 11.37 24.02
CA LYS A 66 -4.85 12.02 23.35
C LYS A 66 -4.59 13.36 22.63
N ASN A 67 -3.39 13.93 22.61
CA ASN A 67 -3.24 15.36 22.29
C ASN A 67 -2.97 15.71 20.81
N TYR A 68 -2.29 14.86 20.02
CA TYR A 68 -1.96 15.17 18.60
C TYR A 68 -2.72 14.29 17.59
N VAL A 69 -2.82 12.99 17.85
CA VAL A 69 -3.54 12.04 16.98
C VAL A 69 -5.00 12.47 16.76
N SER A 70 -5.67 12.88 17.83
CA SER A 70 -7.06 13.39 17.78
C SER A 70 -7.23 14.66 16.95
N LYS A 71 -6.19 15.50 16.84
CA LYS A 71 -6.22 16.75 16.06
C LYS A 71 -6.13 16.49 14.57
N VAL A 72 -5.31 15.50 14.18
CA VAL A 72 -5.15 15.10 12.77
C VAL A 72 -6.39 14.34 12.30
N ASP A 73 -6.92 13.42 13.11
CA ASP A 73 -8.00 12.53 12.65
C ASP A 73 -9.29 13.29 12.26
N GLY A 74 -9.60 14.37 12.99
CA GLY A 74 -10.73 15.26 12.71
C GLY A 74 -10.45 16.40 11.72
N ALA A 75 -9.23 16.50 11.20
CA ALA A 75 -8.85 17.58 10.29
C ALA A 75 -9.42 17.36 8.89
N LYS A 76 -10.01 18.42 8.31
CA LYS A 76 -10.58 18.37 6.95
C LYS A 76 -9.52 18.23 5.85
N ASP A 77 -8.29 18.61 6.16
CA ASP A 77 -7.11 18.57 5.30
C ASP A 77 -6.19 17.40 5.64
N LYS A 78 -6.73 16.33 6.24
CA LYS A 78 -5.95 15.12 6.54
C LYS A 78 -5.41 14.50 5.25
N ALA A 79 -4.09 14.41 5.14
CA ALA A 79 -3.40 13.61 4.14
C ALA A 79 -2.96 12.29 4.76
N VAL A 80 -3.07 11.19 4.00
CA VAL A 80 -2.71 9.84 4.47
C VAL A 80 -1.77 9.19 3.48
N VAL A 81 -0.62 8.73 3.98
CA VAL A 81 0.36 7.92 3.25
C VAL A 81 0.42 6.56 3.93
N GLN A 82 0.48 5.48 3.14
CA GLN A 82 0.53 4.11 3.64
C GLN A 82 1.69 3.37 2.99
N ALA A 83 2.33 2.49 3.74
CA ALA A 83 3.39 1.61 3.27
C ALA A 83 3.34 0.26 3.98
N ASP A 84 3.71 -0.80 3.27
CA ASP A 84 3.77 -2.16 3.81
C ASP A 84 5.22 -2.52 4.14
N LEU A 85 5.43 -3.25 5.24
CA LEU A 85 6.73 -3.79 5.62
C LEU A 85 6.95 -5.15 4.94
N GLU A 86 8.19 -5.44 4.54
CA GLU A 86 8.56 -6.77 4.08
C GLU A 86 8.37 -7.80 5.22
N GLY A 87 7.75 -8.94 4.90
CA GLY A 87 7.42 -9.95 5.89
C GLY A 87 6.10 -9.72 6.64
N GLY A 88 5.37 -8.64 6.31
CA GLY A 88 4.07 -8.30 6.88
C GLY A 88 4.12 -7.04 7.73
N GLY A 89 2.96 -6.46 8.01
CA GLY A 89 2.84 -5.23 8.78
C GLY A 89 2.59 -4.00 7.92
N HIS A 90 1.90 -3.03 8.49
CA HIS A 90 1.41 -1.83 7.80
C HIS A 90 1.80 -0.58 8.57
N ALA A 91 2.31 0.41 7.84
CA ALA A 91 2.59 1.74 8.32
C ALA A 91 1.60 2.74 7.72
N VAL A 92 1.01 3.58 8.57
CA VAL A 92 0.08 4.64 8.18
C VAL A 92 0.59 5.95 8.75
N LEU A 93 0.97 6.88 7.87
CA LEU A 93 1.26 8.26 8.21
C LEU A 93 0.03 9.13 7.90
N SER A 94 -0.50 9.80 8.92
CA SER A 94 -1.55 10.80 8.77
C SER A 94 -1.00 12.17 9.14
N THR A 95 -1.23 13.18 8.32
CA THR A 95 -0.75 14.55 8.55
C THR A 95 -1.85 15.57 8.31
N SER A 96 -1.78 16.73 8.97
CA SER A 96 -2.63 17.88 8.70
C SER A 96 -1.84 19.16 8.89
N ALA A 97 -1.78 19.97 7.83
CA ALA A 97 -1.11 21.27 7.85
C ALA A 97 -1.86 22.27 8.75
N LYS A 98 -3.19 22.25 8.74
CA LYS A 98 -4.01 23.13 9.60
C LYS A 98 -3.90 22.78 11.09
N ALA A 99 -3.76 21.50 11.41
CA ALA A 99 -3.56 21.05 12.78
C ALA A 99 -2.09 21.20 13.24
N ASP A 100 -1.18 21.48 12.29
CA ASP A 100 0.26 21.48 12.47
C ASP A 100 0.77 20.22 13.19
N ALA A 101 0.30 19.07 12.72
CA ALA A 101 0.53 17.80 13.39
C ALA A 101 0.50 16.61 12.43
N GLY A 102 1.14 15.53 12.88
CA GLY A 102 1.13 14.24 12.23
C GLY A 102 1.04 13.09 13.23
N SER A 103 0.72 11.90 12.73
CA SER A 103 0.76 10.66 13.48
C SER A 103 1.15 9.50 12.59
N VAL A 104 1.91 8.58 13.14
CA VAL A 104 2.32 7.33 12.51
C VAL A 104 1.78 6.16 13.30
N ALA A 105 1.11 5.23 12.63
CA ALA A 105 0.62 3.99 13.19
C ALA A 105 1.26 2.80 12.47
N LEU A 106 1.78 1.86 13.25
CA LEU A 106 2.29 0.57 12.82
C LEU A 106 1.35 -0.52 13.33
N THR A 107 0.99 -1.46 12.46
CA THR A 107 0.09 -2.57 12.80
C THR A 107 0.58 -3.87 12.18
N GLN A 108 0.24 -4.99 12.81
CA GLN A 108 0.60 -6.34 12.34
C GLN A 108 2.12 -6.50 12.15
N LEU A 109 2.91 -5.87 13.01
CA LEU A 109 4.36 -5.91 12.91
C LEU A 109 4.88 -7.35 13.04
N PRO A 110 5.80 -7.78 12.16
CA PRO A 110 6.38 -9.10 12.24
C PRO A 110 7.28 -9.20 13.46
N ALA A 111 7.38 -10.41 14.00
CA ALA A 111 8.32 -10.70 15.07
C ALA A 111 9.76 -10.50 14.60
N ILE A 112 10.59 -9.93 15.46
CA ILE A 112 11.99 -9.60 15.22
C ILE A 112 12.88 -10.28 16.26
N ASP A 113 14.19 -10.22 16.08
CA ASP A 113 15.13 -10.74 17.06
C ASP A 113 14.96 -10.00 18.41
N PRO A 114 15.05 -10.70 19.57
CA PRO A 114 14.92 -10.06 20.88
C PRO A 114 16.00 -9.01 21.18
N THR A 115 17.10 -9.00 20.41
CA THR A 115 18.15 -7.99 20.51
C THR A 115 17.91 -6.76 19.62
N GLU A 116 16.78 -6.71 18.91
CA GLU A 116 16.37 -5.62 18.04
C GLU A 116 15.06 -4.98 18.51
N ARG A 117 14.76 -3.81 17.93
CA ARG A 117 13.49 -3.09 18.09
C ARG A 117 13.15 -2.30 16.85
N TYR A 118 11.87 -2.08 16.61
CA TYR A 118 11.46 -1.08 15.64
C TYR A 118 11.70 0.31 16.21
N THR A 119 12.26 1.18 15.40
CA THR A 119 12.48 2.58 15.75
C THR A 119 11.91 3.48 14.68
N ILE A 120 11.14 4.46 15.13
CA ILE A 120 10.49 5.47 14.30
C ILE A 120 11.25 6.78 14.47
N TRP A 121 11.60 7.40 13.35
CA TRP A 121 12.37 8.62 13.27
C TRP A 121 11.61 9.69 12.49
N LEU A 122 11.71 10.94 12.93
CA LEU A 122 11.34 12.11 12.13
C LEU A 122 12.59 12.64 11.43
N ILE A 123 12.49 12.88 10.13
CA ILE A 123 13.57 13.49 9.34
C ILE A 123 13.25 14.97 9.17
N ALA A 124 14.16 15.83 9.64
CA ALA A 124 14.00 17.27 9.54
C ALA A 124 14.07 17.75 8.07
N ALA A 125 13.16 18.63 7.66
CA ALA A 125 13.08 19.11 6.28
C ALA A 125 14.21 20.06 5.86
N ASP A 126 14.85 20.70 6.83
CA ASP A 126 15.90 21.70 6.58
C ASP A 126 17.32 21.12 6.62
N THR A 127 17.51 20.02 7.36
CA THR A 127 18.83 19.50 7.73
C THR A 127 18.99 18.01 7.51
N ASP A 128 17.93 17.31 7.11
CA ASP A 128 17.86 15.84 7.00
C ASP A 128 18.24 15.10 8.29
N ARG A 129 18.22 15.78 9.43
CA ARG A 129 18.62 15.19 10.71
C ARG A 129 17.51 14.30 11.25
N PRO A 130 17.82 13.03 11.60
CA PRO A 130 16.86 12.15 12.23
C PRO A 130 16.69 12.50 13.72
N THR A 131 15.44 12.49 14.18
CA THR A 131 15.09 12.60 15.60
C THR A 131 14.26 11.39 16.01
N LEU A 132 14.62 10.75 17.11
CA LEU A 132 13.88 9.60 17.63
C LEU A 132 12.46 10.03 18.03
N LEU A 133 11.45 9.38 17.44
CA LEU A 133 10.05 9.58 17.79
C LEU A 133 9.55 8.51 18.75
N LYS A 134 9.77 7.23 18.43
CA LYS A 134 9.27 6.10 19.22
C LYS A 134 10.04 4.83 18.94
N THR A 135 10.16 3.98 19.96
CA THR A 135 10.65 2.61 19.87
C THR A 135 9.52 1.60 20.18
N LEU A 136 9.61 0.41 19.58
CA LEU A 136 8.76 -0.74 19.87
C LEU A 136 9.65 -1.97 20.04
N ASP A 137 9.72 -2.52 21.25
CA ASP A 137 10.55 -3.69 21.55
C ASP A 137 10.02 -4.96 20.86
N ALA A 138 10.88 -5.96 20.76
CA ALA A 138 10.53 -7.27 20.21
C ALA A 138 9.22 -7.83 20.82
N GLY A 139 8.34 -8.35 19.96
CA GLY A 139 7.02 -8.84 20.34
C GLY A 139 5.90 -7.78 20.31
N SER A 140 6.23 -6.51 20.07
CA SER A 140 5.22 -5.48 19.83
C SER A 140 4.56 -5.67 18.45
N GLU A 141 3.27 -6.01 18.44
CA GLU A 141 2.51 -6.22 17.20
C GLU A 141 2.00 -4.90 16.58
N SER A 142 1.96 -3.82 17.35
CA SER A 142 1.49 -2.51 16.90
C SER A 142 2.06 -1.37 17.74
N GLY A 143 1.99 -0.16 17.19
CA GLY A 143 2.41 1.04 17.90
C GLY A 143 1.95 2.31 17.19
N THR A 144 1.73 3.37 17.96
CA THR A 144 1.37 4.68 17.39
C THR A 144 2.14 5.78 18.08
N ALA A 145 2.53 6.80 17.32
CA ALA A 145 3.15 8.02 17.81
C ALA A 145 2.56 9.23 17.09
N GLY A 146 2.47 10.35 17.80
CA GLY A 146 2.08 11.64 17.24
C GLY A 146 3.23 12.64 17.34
N PHE A 147 3.27 13.59 16.44
CA PHE A 147 4.24 14.68 16.41
C PHE A 147 3.56 15.98 15.95
N ASN A 148 4.23 17.09 16.18
CA ASN A 148 3.79 18.43 15.79
C ASN A 148 4.82 19.08 14.85
N ASP A 149 4.56 20.33 14.45
CA ASP A 149 5.45 21.09 13.58
C ASP A 149 5.69 20.37 12.26
N ILE A 150 4.59 20.05 11.56
CA ILE A 150 4.63 19.21 10.35
C ILE A 150 5.45 19.87 9.24
N ALA A 151 5.54 21.20 9.25
CA ALA A 151 6.34 21.96 8.31
C ALA A 151 7.87 21.74 8.47
N SER A 152 8.33 21.31 9.65
CA SER A 152 9.74 21.00 9.88
C SER A 152 10.09 19.53 9.64
N VAL A 153 9.12 18.69 9.29
CA VAL A 153 9.31 17.25 9.07
C VAL A 153 9.17 16.92 7.58
N ALA A 154 10.26 16.49 6.94
CA ALA A 154 10.23 16.04 5.54
C ALA A 154 9.65 14.64 5.39
N SER A 155 10.03 13.72 6.28
CA SER A 155 9.61 12.32 6.19
C SER A 155 9.64 11.62 7.55
N VAL A 156 8.97 10.47 7.61
CA VAL A 156 9.03 9.52 8.71
C VAL A 156 9.77 8.27 8.23
N LEU A 157 10.79 7.87 8.98
CA LEU A 157 11.62 6.69 8.69
C LEU A 157 11.40 5.63 9.76
N ILE A 158 11.30 4.37 9.34
CA ILE A 158 11.21 3.21 10.24
C ILE A 158 12.38 2.28 9.96
N SER A 159 13.09 1.85 11.01
CA SER A 159 14.24 0.94 10.93
C SER A 159 14.22 -0.08 12.07
N LEU A 160 15.02 -1.14 11.94
CA LEU A 160 15.36 -2.04 13.05
C LEU A 160 16.64 -1.55 13.70
N GLU A 161 16.61 -1.32 15.00
CA GLU A 161 17.76 -0.84 15.75
C GLU A 161 18.10 -1.80 16.88
N PRO A 162 19.38 -1.83 17.31
CA PRO A 162 19.78 -2.55 18.50
C PRO A 162 18.97 -2.21 19.76
N SER A 163 18.77 -3.24 20.59
CA SER A 163 18.02 -3.17 21.83
C SER A 163 18.72 -2.38 22.95
N ASP A 164 20.00 -2.05 22.81
CA ASP A 164 20.74 -1.11 23.65
C ASP A 164 20.59 0.36 23.20
N GLY A 165 20.02 0.56 22.01
CA GLY A 165 19.59 1.86 21.49
C GLY A 165 20.55 2.46 20.46
N SER A 166 20.04 3.45 19.72
CA SER A 166 20.79 4.18 18.71
C SER A 166 20.43 5.67 18.79
N THR A 167 21.42 6.53 18.61
CA THR A 167 21.21 7.99 18.60
C THR A 167 20.82 8.52 17.21
N THR A 168 21.08 7.73 16.18
CA THR A 168 20.69 7.93 14.77
C THR A 168 20.35 6.56 14.18
N PRO A 169 19.60 6.48 13.06
CA PRO A 169 19.38 5.22 12.36
C PRO A 169 20.71 4.53 12.06
N SER A 170 20.86 3.27 12.49
CA SER A 170 22.08 2.49 12.30
C SER A 170 21.91 1.35 11.29
N SER A 171 20.68 1.03 10.95
CA SER A 171 20.31 0.03 9.95
C SER A 171 19.68 0.65 8.71
N GLU A 172 19.55 -0.16 7.66
CA GLU A 172 18.85 0.23 6.45
C GLU A 172 17.36 0.53 6.76
N PRO A 173 16.78 1.59 6.17
CA PRO A 173 15.37 1.90 6.36
C PRO A 173 14.48 0.79 5.84
N LEU A 174 13.53 0.35 6.66
CA LEU A 174 12.46 -0.53 6.20
C LEU A 174 11.42 0.26 5.40
N ILE A 175 11.10 1.47 5.87
CA ILE A 175 10.10 2.35 5.28
C ILE A 175 10.58 3.79 5.40
N ILE A 176 10.34 4.58 4.35
CA ILE A 176 10.38 6.04 4.36
C ILE A 176 9.04 6.53 3.82
N MET A 177 8.35 7.38 4.57
CA MET A 177 7.09 8.01 4.17
C MET A 177 7.26 9.53 4.19
N ASP A 178 7.21 10.15 3.02
CA ASP A 178 7.26 11.60 2.91
C ASP A 178 6.00 12.25 3.47
N THR A 179 6.17 13.40 4.12
CA THR A 179 5.04 14.21 4.53
C THR A 179 4.49 14.95 3.32
N ALA A 180 3.17 15.14 3.24
CA ALA A 180 2.58 15.94 2.16
C ALA A 180 3.01 17.44 2.19
N ALA A 181 3.73 17.88 3.23
CA ALA A 181 4.25 19.24 3.35
C ALA A 181 5.56 19.46 2.59
N SER A 182 6.24 18.39 2.12
CA SER A 182 7.55 18.47 1.45
C SER A 182 7.51 18.50 -0.08
N ASN A 183 6.32 18.64 -0.70
CA ASN A 183 6.14 18.82 -2.16
C ASN A 183 5.82 20.27 -2.56
#